data_AF-A0A939DTZ9-F1
#
_entry.id   AF-A0A939DTZ9-F1
#
_cell.length_a   1.000
_cell.length_b   1.000
_cell.length_c   1.000
_cell.angle_alpha   90.00
_cell.angle_beta   90.00
_cell.angle_gamma   90.00
#
_symmetry.space_group_name_H-M   'P 1'
#
loop_
_entity.id
_entity.type
_entity.pdbx_description
1 polymer ?
#
loop_
_entity_poly.entity_id
_entity_poly.type
_entity_poly.pdbx_seq_one_letter_code
_entity_poly.pdbx_strand_id
1 'polypeptide(L)'
;QFGFDTSLWFQQQVLLPFFKQHLKDGKSAGLARATMFETGANRWREFAQWPPKEGQDTTLYFGANQRLLTQPEAQGGYADYISDPKKPVPHSAK
;
A
#
# COMPACT_ATOMS: atom_id res chain seq x y z
N GLN A 1 7.04 18.48 8.29
CA GLN A 1 5.60 18.23 8.55
C GLN A 1 5.00 17.69 7.26
N PHE A 2 4.46 16.47 7.24
CA PHE A 2 3.67 16.01 6.09
C PHE A 2 2.37 16.81 6.10
N GLY A 3 2.14 17.62 5.07
CA GLY A 3 1.16 18.71 5.07
C GLY A 3 -0.31 18.31 4.93
N PHE A 4 -0.71 17.10 5.36
CA PHE A 4 -2.08 16.61 5.21
C PHE A 4 -2.51 15.86 6.48
N ASP A 5 -3.58 16.32 7.13
CA ASP A 5 -4.18 15.63 8.29
C ASP A 5 -5.04 14.44 7.81
N THR A 6 -4.36 13.33 7.52
CA THR A 6 -4.97 12.12 6.98
C THR A 6 -6.03 11.55 7.92
N SER A 7 -5.79 11.62 9.22
CA SER A 7 -6.70 11.11 10.24
C SER A 7 -7.98 11.93 10.29
N LEU A 8 -7.87 13.26 10.40
CA LEU A 8 -9.05 14.13 10.47
C LEU A 8 -9.89 14.00 9.20
N TRP A 9 -9.25 14.00 8.02
CA TRP A 9 -9.97 13.83 6.75
C TRP A 9 -10.74 12.50 6.73
N PHE A 10 -10.10 11.38 7.08
CA PHE A 10 -10.75 10.07 7.07
C PHE A 10 -11.91 9.99 8.05
N GLN A 11 -11.75 10.55 9.25
CA GLN A 11 -12.81 10.62 10.25
C GLN A 11 -14.03 11.39 9.73
N GLN A 12 -13.81 12.56 9.11
CA GLN A 12 -14.89 13.44 8.65
C GLN A 12 -15.55 12.98 7.35
N GLN A 13 -14.77 12.47 6.41
CA GLN A 13 -15.24 12.16 5.05
C GLN A 13 -15.64 10.69 4.88
N VAL A 14 -15.14 9.78 5.72
CA VAL A 14 -15.42 8.33 5.60
C VAL A 14 -16.16 7.81 6.82
N LEU A 15 -15.56 7.89 8.02
CA LEU A 15 -16.13 7.25 9.21
C LEU A 15 -17.45 7.91 9.65
N LEU A 16 -17.50 9.24 9.73
CA LEU A 16 -18.71 9.94 10.19
C LEU A 16 -19.91 9.70 9.27
N PRO A 17 -19.82 9.81 7.92
CA PRO A 17 -20.91 9.48 7.02
C PRO A 17 -21.37 8.02 7.14
N PHE A 18 -20.42 7.08 7.21
CA PHE A 18 -20.72 5.66 7.42
C PHE A 18 -21.56 5.45 8.70
N PHE A 19 -21.11 5.99 9.83
CA PHE A 19 -21.83 5.82 11.09
C PHE A 19 -23.19 6.54 11.09
N LYS A 20 -23.31 7.71 10.46
CA LYS A 20 -24.62 8.38 10.33
C LYS A 20 -25.62 7.51 9.56
N GLN A 21 -25.19 6.92 8.44
CA GLN A 21 -26.04 6.01 7.65
C GLN A 21 -26.49 4.80 8.48
N HIS A 22 -25.56 4.16 9.22
CA HIS A 22 -25.83 2.87 9.86
C HIS A 22 -26.34 2.94 11.31
N LEU A 23 -26.12 4.05 12.02
CA LEU A 23 -26.45 4.18 13.45
C LEU A 23 -27.46 5.29 13.76
N LYS A 24 -27.84 6.12 12.78
CA LYS A 24 -28.67 7.32 12.99
C LYS A 24 -29.73 7.52 11.90
N ASP A 25 -30.10 6.47 11.17
CA ASP A 25 -31.04 6.52 10.05
C ASP A 25 -30.71 7.65 9.04
N GLY A 26 -29.40 7.93 8.90
CA GLY A 26 -28.90 8.97 8.02
C GLY A 26 -29.03 8.59 6.55
N LYS A 27 -28.88 9.59 5.67
CA LYS A 27 -28.80 9.36 4.22
C LYS A 27 -27.63 8.42 3.89
N SER A 28 -27.70 7.80 2.71
CA SER A 28 -26.58 7.03 2.16
C SER A 28 -25.29 7.87 2.19
N ALA A 29 -24.21 7.26 2.69
CA ALA A 29 -22.92 7.88 2.84
C ALA A 29 -22.20 8.07 1.49
N GLY A 30 -22.66 7.39 0.43
CA GLY A 30 -22.08 7.52 -0.91
C GLY A 30 -20.60 7.10 -1.00
N LEU A 31 -20.12 6.31 -0.04
CA LEU A 31 -18.71 5.93 0.04
C LEU A 31 -18.33 4.97 -1.09
N ALA A 32 -17.13 5.17 -1.63
CA ALA A 32 -16.52 4.24 -2.57
C ALA A 32 -16.32 2.86 -1.92
N ARG A 33 -16.19 1.82 -2.76
CA ARG A 33 -15.93 0.46 -2.27
C ARG A 33 -14.57 0.33 -1.59
N ALA A 34 -13.58 1.08 -2.08
CA ALA A 34 -12.28 1.21 -1.43
C ALA A 34 -11.83 2.67 -1.46
N THR A 35 -11.47 3.21 -0.30
CA THR A 35 -10.86 4.53 -0.14
C THR A 35 -9.48 4.32 0.48
N MET A 36 -8.42 4.67 -0.25
CA MET A 36 -7.04 4.38 0.14
C MET A 36 -6.16 5.62 0.06
N PHE A 37 -5.23 5.73 1.01
CA PHE A 37 -4.24 6.78 0.99
C PHE A 37 -3.05 6.38 0.12
N GLU A 38 -2.76 7.17 -0.91
CA GLU A 38 -1.66 6.94 -1.84
C GLU A 38 -0.37 7.59 -1.31
N THR A 39 0.46 6.77 -0.68
CA THR A 39 1.79 7.18 -0.21
C THR A 39 2.66 7.63 -1.38
N GLY A 40 3.45 8.70 -1.21
CA GLY A 40 4.22 9.33 -2.28
C GLY A 40 3.46 10.45 -2.99
N ALA A 41 2.22 10.20 -3.42
CA ALA A 41 1.35 11.24 -4.00
C ALA A 41 0.62 12.09 -2.95
N ASN A 42 0.60 11.63 -1.69
CA ASN A 42 0.06 12.33 -0.52
C ASN A 42 -1.42 12.75 -0.69
N ARG A 43 -2.26 11.83 -1.16
CA ARG A 43 -3.70 12.06 -1.38
C ARG A 43 -4.55 10.82 -1.08
N TRP A 44 -5.82 11.05 -0.78
CA TRP A 44 -6.83 9.98 -0.77
C TRP A 44 -7.30 9.68 -2.19
N ARG A 45 -7.49 8.39 -2.50
CA ARG A 45 -8.05 7.90 -3.75
C ARG A 45 -9.21 6.98 -3.48
N GLU A 46 -10.22 7.10 -4.32
CA GLU A 46 -11.42 6.26 -4.30
C GLU A 46 -11.42 5.30 -5.48
N PHE A 47 -11.83 4.07 -5.21
CA PHE A 47 -11.87 3.00 -6.21
C PHE A 47 -13.21 2.26 -6.12
N ALA A 48 -13.74 1.89 -7.29
CA ALA A 48 -14.95 1.08 -7.39
C ALA A 48 -14.71 -0.37 -6.94
N GLN A 49 -13.45 -0.83 -6.93
CA GLN A 49 -13.04 -2.13 -6.43
C GLN A 49 -11.58 -2.09 -5.98
N TRP A 50 -11.17 -3.12 -5.23
CA TRP A 50 -9.78 -3.33 -4.88
C TRP A 50 -9.38 -4.79 -5.13
N PRO A 51 -8.23 -5.06 -5.80
CA PRO A 51 -7.34 -4.10 -6.45
C PRO A 51 -7.99 -3.32 -7.61
N PRO A 52 -7.47 -2.13 -7.99
CA PRO A 52 -8.01 -1.33 -9.10
C PRO A 52 -7.96 -2.11 -10.41
N LYS A 53 -8.99 -2.00 -11.27
CA LYS A 53 -9.06 -2.74 -12.55
C LYS A 53 -7.95 -2.32 -13.51
N GLU A 54 -7.50 -1.08 -13.40
CA GLU A 54 -6.51 -0.46 -14.26
C GLU A 54 -5.07 -0.85 -13.88
N GLY A 55 -4.91 -1.55 -12.73
CA GLY A 55 -3.62 -2.07 -12.29
C GLY A 55 -3.10 -3.14 -13.25
N GLN A 56 -1.80 -3.11 -13.51
CA GLN A 56 -1.12 -4.12 -14.32
C GLN A 56 -0.07 -4.82 -13.48
N ASP A 57 -0.18 -6.14 -13.38
CA ASP A 57 0.82 -6.96 -12.70
C ASP A 57 2.13 -6.85 -13.46
N THR A 58 3.15 -6.32 -12.78
CA THR A 58 4.50 -6.17 -13.33
C THR A 58 5.44 -7.05 -12.53
N THR A 59 6.13 -7.97 -13.23
CA THR A 59 7.16 -8.80 -12.60
C THR A 59 8.48 -8.05 -12.62
N LEU A 60 9.09 -7.90 -11.44
CA LEU A 60 10.47 -7.46 -11.29
C LEU A 60 11.34 -8.67 -10.95
N TYR A 61 12.38 -8.90 -11.74
CA TYR A 61 13.32 -10.01 -11.60
C TYR A 61 14.59 -9.56 -10.88
N PHE A 62 15.20 -10.44 -10.09
CA PHE A 62 16.56 -10.22 -9.62
C PHE A 62 17.54 -10.30 -10.79
N GLY A 63 18.47 -9.35 -10.85
CA GLY A 63 19.56 -9.33 -11.82
C GLY A 63 20.93 -9.31 -11.13
N ALA A 64 21.97 -9.60 -11.91
CA ALA A 64 23.34 -9.56 -11.43
C ALA A 64 23.70 -8.17 -10.87
N ASN A 65 24.66 -8.15 -9.93
CA ASN A 65 25.16 -6.92 -9.28
C ASN A 65 24.07 -6.15 -8.51
N GLN A 66 23.20 -6.87 -7.78
CA GLN A 66 22.20 -6.30 -6.87
C GLN A 66 21.16 -5.39 -7.56
N ARG A 67 20.69 -5.79 -8.76
CA ARG A 67 19.72 -5.03 -9.55
C ARG A 67 18.36 -5.69 -9.59
N LEU A 68 17.34 -4.89 -9.88
CA LEU A 68 16.01 -5.35 -10.28
C LEU A 68 15.80 -5.05 -11.78
N LEU A 69 15.25 -6.01 -12.50
CA LEU A 69 15.05 -5.98 -13.95
C LEU A 69 13.58 -6.18 -14.30
N THR A 70 13.15 -5.69 -15.46
CA THR A 70 11.79 -5.92 -16.00
C THR A 70 11.70 -7.15 -16.90
N GLN A 71 12.84 -7.79 -17.19
CA GLN A 71 12.96 -9.04 -17.93
C GLN A 71 13.99 -9.95 -17.22
N PRO A 72 13.84 -11.28 -17.26
CA PRO A 72 14.79 -12.19 -16.63
C PRO A 72 16.12 -12.25 -17.40
N GLU A 73 17.22 -12.47 -16.69
CA GLU A 73 18.51 -12.76 -17.32
C GLU A 73 18.52 -14.18 -17.90
N ALA A 74 19.04 -14.35 -19.12
CA ALA A 74 19.00 -15.62 -19.84
C ALA A 74 19.81 -16.74 -19.18
N GLN A 75 20.90 -16.40 -18.48
CA GLN A 75 21.81 -17.37 -17.87
C GLN A 75 21.44 -17.72 -16.41
N GLY A 76 20.43 -17.07 -15.83
CA GLY A 76 20.09 -17.21 -14.42
C GLY A 76 21.22 -16.79 -13.47
N GLY A 77 21.06 -17.05 -12.17
CA GLY A 77 22.06 -16.73 -11.17
C GLY A 77 21.57 -16.94 -9.74
N TYR A 78 22.48 -16.81 -8.78
CA TYR A 78 22.15 -16.82 -7.36
C TYR A 78 23.00 -15.78 -6.61
N ALA A 79 22.50 -15.40 -5.43
CA ALA A 79 23.25 -14.71 -4.40
C ALA A 79 23.12 -15.50 -3.10
N ASP A 80 24.20 -15.63 -2.34
CA ASP A 80 24.23 -16.34 -1.08
C ASP A 80 24.53 -15.39 0.09
N TYR A 81 24.10 -15.80 1.28
CA TYR A 81 24.45 -15.15 2.53
C TYR A 81 24.37 -16.16 3.67
N ILE A 82 25.13 -15.92 4.75
CA ILE A 82 25.08 -16.75 5.96
C ILE A 82 24.02 -16.18 6.90
N SER A 83 23.03 -16.99 7.26
CA SER A 83 22.05 -16.68 8.30
C SER A 83 22.49 -17.32 9.62
N ASP A 84 22.93 -16.50 10.58
CA ASP A 84 23.30 -16.94 11.93
C ASP A 84 22.12 -16.73 12.91
N PRO A 85 21.45 -17.78 13.40
CA PRO A 85 20.34 -17.64 14.34
C PRO A 85 20.73 -16.99 15.68
N LYS A 86 22.01 -17.02 16.06
CA LYS A 86 22.51 -16.33 17.27
C LYS A 86 22.71 -14.83 17.05
N LYS A 87 22.66 -14.36 15.80
CA LYS A 87 22.80 -12.96 15.40
C LYS A 87 21.69 -12.58 14.40
N PRO A 88 20.42 -12.54 14.83
CA PRO A 88 19.31 -12.18 13.96
C PRO A 88 19.42 -10.72 13.51
N VAL A 89 18.96 -10.42 12.29
CA VAL A 89 18.80 -9.04 11.82
C VAL A 89 17.66 -8.38 12.63
N PRO A 90 17.92 -7.26 13.32
CA PRO A 90 16.86 -6.54 14.04
C PRO A 90 15.81 -5.98 13.09
N HIS A 91 14.53 -6.10 13.45
CA HIS A 91 13.42 -5.56 12.66
C HIS A 91 13.21 -4.05 12.84
N SER A 92 13.83 -3.44 13.87
CA SER A 92 13.77 -2.01 14.17
C SER A 92 15.13 -1.51 14.69
N ALA A 93 15.37 -0.20 14.55
CA ALA A 93 16.47 0.46 15.25
C ALA A 93 16.23 0.41 16.77
N LYS A 94 17.31 0.25 17.54
CA LYS A 94 17.27 0.35 19.01
C LYS A 94 17.10 1.79 19.47
#